data_AF-A0AAD3HHQ1-F1
#
_entry.id   AF-A0AAD3HHQ1-F1
#
_cell.length_a   1.000
_cell.length_b   1.000
_cell.length_c   1.000
_cell.angle_alpha   90.00
_cell.angle_beta   90.00
_cell.angle_gamma   90.00
#
_symmetry.space_group_name_H-M   'P 1'
#
loop_
_entity.id
_entity.type
_entity.pdbx_description
1 polymer ?
#
loop_
_entity_poly.entity_id
_entity_poly.type
_entity_poly.pdbx_seq_one_letter_code
_entity_poly.pdbx_strand_id
1 'polypeptide(L)'
;MVRSTHEEGRTEACVLRIVNKSDERVRAIWVDFDGTEKCYMEIEPGHARPQQTYSTHVWRLRASKTDALLGEYSGPSAQLELQSSGGLSVSRWSEALPQPKPEWGEYGKRGEALGIDIWSYACVDPRAIRIAEHIVRRMLAASPPDVVRRMVARGALVAVIGRKQVTTDIPAHAFMRWSEGGRDTDSTTRGLGGTEESPTTSCGEENLLMEEDRFYSSENILVHEFGHAVMNIGLTPEDRAAIRKLYQAAYHSGLYDKGAYIMENEEEYWAEGTQAWFDATIRTDVTSGVNTREKLRLRDPGLARMMVRAYGDGAWRYPHDSPAPFRMRGGPQPEPPSPASTSAFTTAAAIAAAAATHASPSLVGLTERSGALASSSVNAASTSAAASLSAPGMEATMERSRVGGCGSGCLAPGMPSLSACLSGGGDGGGGLSSCGGGPLTPSVAPGCGTALWVALRGVLVGQAAHSTVKLM
;
A
#
# COMPACT_ATOMS: atom_id res chain seq x y z
N MET A 1 37.16 7.24 0.69
CA MET A 1 35.99 6.35 0.85
C MET A 1 35.00 6.73 -0.23
N VAL A 2 34.52 5.77 -1.03
CA VAL A 2 33.51 6.05 -2.05
C VAL A 2 32.19 6.34 -1.34
N ARG A 3 31.53 7.44 -1.70
CA ARG A 3 30.27 7.90 -1.12
C ARG A 3 29.49 8.73 -2.13
N SER A 4 28.19 8.80 -1.97
CA SER A 4 27.38 9.76 -2.73
C SER A 4 27.71 11.19 -2.32
N THR A 5 27.51 12.13 -3.24
CA THR A 5 27.60 13.57 -2.95
C THR A 5 26.36 14.29 -3.46
N HIS A 6 26.11 15.49 -2.93
CA HIS A 6 25.12 16.42 -3.48
C HIS A 6 25.81 17.78 -3.63
N GLU A 7 26.00 18.21 -4.88
CA GLU A 7 26.67 19.46 -5.24
C GLU A 7 25.72 20.29 -6.10
N GLU A 8 25.37 21.48 -5.61
CA GLU A 8 24.49 22.40 -6.32
C GLU A 8 25.07 22.76 -7.70
N GLY A 9 24.23 22.67 -8.74
CA GLY A 9 24.65 22.91 -10.13
C GLY A 9 25.45 21.76 -10.78
N ARG A 10 25.69 20.65 -10.09
CA ARG A 10 26.36 19.45 -10.63
C ARG A 10 25.54 18.17 -10.48
N THR A 11 24.78 18.08 -9.39
CA THR A 11 23.89 16.96 -9.11
C THR A 11 22.60 17.12 -9.91
N GLU A 12 22.36 16.21 -10.84
CA GLU A 12 21.17 16.19 -11.71
C GLU A 12 20.32 14.97 -11.39
N ALA A 13 19.00 15.13 -11.39
CA ALA A 13 18.08 13.99 -11.28
C ALA A 13 18.23 13.09 -12.52
N CYS A 14 18.37 11.79 -12.30
CA CYS A 14 18.55 10.80 -13.35
C CYS A 14 17.82 9.50 -13.06
N VAL A 15 17.75 8.63 -14.06
CA VAL A 15 17.17 7.29 -13.94
C VAL A 15 18.19 6.25 -14.36
N LEU A 16 18.43 5.28 -13.47
CA LEU A 16 19.23 4.09 -13.78
C LEU A 16 18.28 2.94 -14.11
N ARG A 17 18.31 2.43 -15.35
CA ARG A 17 17.60 1.20 -15.70
C ARG A 17 18.52 0.01 -15.42
N ILE A 18 18.26 -0.69 -14.33
CA ILE A 18 19.10 -1.82 -13.92
C ILE A 18 18.48 -3.10 -14.49
N VAL A 19 19.26 -3.82 -15.29
CA VAL A 19 18.85 -5.03 -16.01
C VAL A 19 19.68 -6.20 -15.50
N ASN A 20 19.02 -7.22 -14.99
CA ASN A 20 19.70 -8.42 -14.53
C ASN A 20 19.58 -9.53 -15.58
N LYS A 21 20.62 -9.72 -16.40
CA LYS A 21 20.74 -10.90 -17.29
C LYS A 21 21.65 -11.98 -16.70
N SER A 22 22.07 -11.85 -15.43
CA SER A 22 22.78 -12.94 -14.76
C SER A 22 21.83 -14.07 -14.39
N ASP A 23 22.38 -15.18 -13.91
CA ASP A 23 21.66 -16.37 -13.45
C ASP A 23 21.37 -16.33 -11.93
N GLU A 24 21.74 -15.27 -11.23
CA GLU A 24 21.47 -15.08 -9.82
C GLU A 24 20.78 -13.76 -9.51
N ARG A 25 20.11 -13.71 -8.35
CA ARG A 25 19.47 -12.49 -7.87
C ARG A 25 20.52 -11.43 -7.53
N VAL A 26 20.24 -10.19 -7.90
CA VAL A 26 21.13 -9.04 -7.68
C VAL A 26 20.50 -8.04 -6.74
N ARG A 27 21.29 -7.49 -5.82
CA ARG A 27 20.92 -6.36 -4.97
C ARG A 27 21.44 -5.06 -5.56
N ALA A 28 20.57 -4.08 -5.70
CA ALA A 28 20.93 -2.71 -6.02
C ALA A 28 21.04 -1.90 -4.72
N ILE A 29 22.23 -1.38 -4.47
CA ILE A 29 22.63 -0.78 -3.20
C ILE A 29 23.06 0.65 -3.46
N TRP A 30 22.43 1.59 -2.76
CA TRP A 30 22.88 2.97 -2.72
C TRP A 30 23.95 3.12 -1.64
N VAL A 31 25.09 3.73 -1.98
CA VAL A 31 26.10 4.13 -0.99
C VAL A 31 25.78 5.55 -0.56
N ASP A 32 25.32 5.74 0.67
CA ASP A 32 24.86 7.05 1.14
C ASP A 32 25.99 8.08 1.29
N PHE A 33 25.64 9.27 1.79
CA PHE A 33 26.57 10.39 1.96
C PHE A 33 27.67 10.13 3.00
N ASP A 34 27.44 9.19 3.92
CA ASP A 34 28.40 8.77 4.93
C ASP A 34 29.23 7.56 4.47
N GLY A 35 28.93 7.01 3.29
CA GLY A 35 29.57 5.82 2.75
C GLY A 35 28.94 4.50 3.21
N THR A 36 27.76 4.55 3.83
CA THR A 36 27.03 3.36 4.28
C THR A 36 26.21 2.77 3.13
N GLU A 37 26.27 1.45 2.98
CA GLU A 37 25.49 0.72 1.98
C GLU A 37 24.03 0.53 2.44
N LYS A 38 23.09 0.97 1.61
CA LYS A 38 21.64 0.81 1.77
C LYS A 38 21.09 0.01 0.60
N CYS A 39 20.70 -1.24 0.88
CA CYS A 39 20.01 -2.05 -0.12
C CYS A 39 18.64 -1.41 -0.42
N TYR A 40 18.40 -1.09 -1.68
CA TYR A 40 17.17 -0.43 -2.10
C TYR A 40 16.20 -1.40 -2.76
N MET A 41 16.72 -2.34 -3.54
CA MET A 41 15.91 -3.37 -4.20
C MET A 41 16.72 -4.61 -4.56
N GLU A 42 16.01 -5.72 -4.73
CA GLU A 42 16.56 -6.93 -5.35
C GLU A 42 15.91 -7.16 -6.73
N ILE A 43 16.68 -7.71 -7.66
CA ILE A 43 16.30 -7.91 -9.05
C ILE A 43 16.55 -9.37 -9.42
N GLU A 44 15.49 -10.08 -9.79
CA GLU A 44 15.59 -11.49 -10.20
C GLU A 44 16.27 -11.64 -11.57
N PRO A 45 16.86 -12.82 -11.85
CA PRO A 45 17.31 -13.16 -13.20
C PRO A 45 16.26 -12.88 -14.27
N GLY A 46 16.65 -12.19 -15.33
CA GLY A 46 15.78 -11.81 -16.46
C GLY A 46 14.91 -10.56 -16.21
N HIS A 47 14.97 -9.95 -15.03
CA HIS A 47 14.16 -8.77 -14.70
C HIS A 47 14.91 -7.46 -14.95
N ALA A 48 14.15 -6.38 -15.12
CA ALA A 48 14.67 -5.03 -15.15
C ALA A 48 13.83 -4.10 -14.28
N ARG A 49 14.47 -3.11 -13.66
CA ARG A 49 13.81 -2.11 -12.80
C ARG A 49 14.47 -0.74 -13.01
N PRO A 50 13.69 0.35 -13.16
CA PRO A 50 14.26 1.68 -13.08
C PRO A 50 14.52 2.07 -11.63
N GLN A 51 15.48 2.95 -11.43
CA GLN A 51 15.75 3.60 -10.15
C GLN A 51 15.93 5.09 -10.38
N GLN A 52 15.00 5.88 -9.85
CA GLN A 52 15.14 7.34 -9.82
C GLN A 52 16.20 7.69 -8.77
N THR A 53 17.16 8.52 -9.15
CA THR A 53 18.31 8.87 -8.31
C THR A 53 18.92 10.19 -8.80
N TYR A 54 20.10 10.54 -8.32
CA TYR A 54 20.88 11.64 -8.84
C TYR A 54 22.22 11.19 -9.42
N SER A 55 22.77 11.99 -10.32
CA SER A 55 23.98 11.66 -11.08
C SER A 55 25.22 11.41 -10.20
N THR A 56 25.27 12.05 -9.04
CA THR A 56 26.35 11.92 -8.05
C THR A 56 26.08 10.85 -7.00
N HIS A 57 24.97 10.11 -7.11
CA HIS A 57 24.73 8.96 -6.25
C HIS A 57 25.52 7.75 -6.74
N VAL A 58 26.20 7.09 -5.81
CA VAL A 58 26.94 5.86 -6.09
C VAL A 58 26.04 4.67 -5.85
N TRP A 59 25.90 3.85 -6.90
CA TRP A 59 25.14 2.61 -6.88
C TRP A 59 26.06 1.41 -7.06
N ARG A 60 25.92 0.42 -6.18
CA ARG A 60 26.59 -0.87 -6.26
C ARG A 60 25.59 -1.96 -6.59
N LEU A 61 25.96 -2.82 -7.51
CA LEU A 61 25.23 -4.03 -7.82
C LEU A 61 25.99 -5.20 -7.23
N ARG A 62 25.35 -5.97 -6.34
CA ARG A 62 25.95 -7.12 -5.68
C ARG A 62 25.16 -8.39 -5.90
N ALA A 63 25.87 -9.51 -6.03
CA ALA A 63 25.28 -10.84 -6.00
C ALA A 63 24.59 -11.08 -4.64
N SER A 64 23.33 -11.51 -4.63
CA SER A 64 22.57 -11.66 -3.37
C SER A 64 23.10 -12.79 -2.50
N LYS A 65 23.65 -13.85 -3.13
CA LYS A 65 24.14 -15.05 -2.42
C LYS A 65 25.55 -14.89 -1.88
N THR A 66 26.44 -14.32 -2.69
CA THR A 66 27.88 -14.27 -2.40
C THR A 66 28.34 -12.91 -1.91
N ASP A 67 27.48 -11.88 -2.01
CA ASP A 67 27.80 -10.48 -1.76
C ASP A 67 28.91 -9.91 -2.67
N ALA A 68 29.27 -10.63 -3.73
CA ALA A 68 30.27 -10.20 -4.70
C ALA A 68 29.83 -8.91 -5.40
N LEU A 69 30.75 -7.94 -5.51
CA LEU A 69 30.52 -6.71 -6.26
C LEU A 69 30.55 -7.00 -7.77
N LEU A 70 29.41 -6.81 -8.43
CA LEU A 70 29.23 -7.06 -9.86
C LEU A 70 29.44 -5.80 -10.70
N GLY A 71 29.22 -4.63 -10.09
CA GLY A 71 29.47 -3.35 -10.72
C GLY A 71 29.21 -2.18 -9.77
N GLU A 72 29.81 -1.03 -10.09
CA GLU A 72 29.61 0.24 -9.40
C GLU A 72 29.37 1.31 -10.47
N TYR A 73 28.39 2.19 -10.25
CA TYR A 73 28.06 3.28 -11.17
C TYR A 73 27.69 4.55 -10.42
N SER A 74 28.22 5.68 -10.89
CA SER A 74 27.76 7.03 -10.59
C SER A 74 27.89 7.84 -11.87
N GLY A 75 26.81 8.46 -12.30
CA GLY A 75 26.73 9.20 -13.55
C GLY A 75 25.30 9.52 -13.97
N PRO A 76 25.12 10.11 -15.16
CA PRO A 76 23.80 10.48 -15.68
C PRO A 76 22.91 9.25 -15.94
N SER A 77 21.72 9.47 -16.49
CA SER A 77 20.80 8.38 -16.81
C SER A 77 21.46 7.32 -17.70
N ALA A 78 21.40 6.06 -17.24
CA ALA A 78 22.09 4.95 -17.88
C ALA A 78 21.31 3.63 -17.72
N GLN A 79 21.50 2.72 -18.67
CA GLN A 79 21.13 1.33 -18.52
C GLN A 79 22.34 0.57 -17.98
N LEU A 80 22.14 -0.07 -16.83
CA LEU A 80 23.12 -0.88 -16.12
C LEU A 80 22.76 -2.35 -16.34
N GLU A 81 23.41 -3.01 -17.29
CA GLU A 81 23.09 -4.37 -17.68
C GLU A 81 24.16 -5.36 -17.18
N LEU A 82 23.76 -6.23 -16.25
CA LEU A 82 24.59 -7.31 -15.75
C LEU A 82 24.52 -8.52 -16.68
N GLN A 83 25.68 -8.97 -17.14
CA GLN A 83 25.79 -10.07 -18.10
C GLN A 83 25.86 -11.44 -17.40
N SER A 84 25.41 -12.49 -18.08
CA SER A 84 25.53 -13.88 -17.58
C SER A 84 26.98 -14.35 -17.43
N SER A 85 27.90 -13.78 -18.21
CA SER A 85 29.35 -14.04 -18.11
C SER A 85 30.00 -13.33 -16.91
N GLY A 86 29.24 -12.57 -16.13
CA GLY A 86 29.76 -11.61 -15.16
C GLY A 86 30.11 -10.27 -15.81
N GLY A 87 30.13 -9.22 -14.98
CA GLY A 87 30.45 -7.85 -15.37
C GLY A 87 29.23 -6.97 -15.67
N LEU A 88 29.44 -5.67 -15.57
CA LEU A 88 28.45 -4.62 -15.80
C LEU A 88 28.71 -3.93 -17.14
N SER A 89 27.73 -3.99 -18.05
CA SER A 89 27.67 -3.15 -19.25
C SER A 89 26.87 -1.89 -18.95
N VAL A 90 27.40 -0.73 -19.36
CA VAL A 90 26.76 0.57 -19.16
C VAL A 90 26.49 1.21 -20.52
N SER A 91 25.23 1.56 -20.78
CA SER A 91 24.83 2.29 -21.98
C SER A 91 23.93 3.47 -21.63
N ARG A 92 23.75 4.42 -22.57
CA ARG A 92 22.90 5.59 -22.34
C ARG A 92 21.43 5.17 -22.21
N TRP A 93 20.74 5.71 -21.22
CA TRP A 93 19.28 5.61 -21.08
C TRP A 93 18.65 6.98 -21.32
N SER A 94 17.70 7.07 -22.25
CA SER A 94 17.10 8.35 -22.67
C SER A 94 15.59 8.45 -22.41
N GLU A 95 14.94 7.40 -21.94
CA GLU A 95 13.52 7.49 -21.59
C GLU A 95 13.35 8.40 -20.36
N ALA A 96 12.68 9.52 -20.57
CA ALA A 96 12.29 10.43 -19.50
C ALA A 96 11.06 9.87 -18.78
N LEU A 97 10.96 10.10 -17.46
CA LEU A 97 9.70 9.82 -16.76
C LEU A 97 8.58 10.58 -17.47
N PRO A 98 7.50 9.91 -17.88
CA PRO A 98 6.39 10.59 -18.51
C PRO A 98 5.89 11.67 -17.57
N GLN A 99 5.80 12.88 -18.11
CA GLN A 99 5.35 14.03 -17.34
C GLN A 99 3.82 13.95 -17.20
N PRO A 100 3.28 14.36 -16.05
CA PRO A 100 1.84 14.47 -15.91
C PRO A 100 1.29 15.39 -16.99
N LYS A 101 0.14 15.00 -17.56
CA LYS A 101 -0.47 15.80 -18.62
C LYS A 101 -1.02 17.10 -18.02
N PRO A 102 -0.83 18.26 -18.67
CA PRO A 102 -1.31 19.54 -18.14
C PRO A 102 -2.79 19.55 -17.78
N GLU A 103 -3.63 18.85 -18.55
CA GLU A 103 -5.07 18.74 -18.32
C GLU A 103 -5.45 18.00 -17.03
N TRP A 104 -4.53 17.30 -16.38
CA TRP A 104 -4.77 16.66 -15.08
C TRP A 104 -4.70 17.66 -13.92
N GLY A 105 -4.10 18.83 -14.16
CA GLY A 105 -3.79 19.82 -13.13
C GLY A 105 -2.76 19.32 -12.11
N GLU A 106 -2.66 20.01 -10.98
CA GLU A 106 -1.65 19.69 -9.97
C GLU A 106 -1.99 18.41 -9.19
N TYR A 107 -0.96 17.60 -8.89
CA TYR A 107 -1.05 16.53 -7.92
C TYR A 107 -0.86 17.10 -6.52
N GLY A 108 -1.78 16.81 -5.60
CA GLY A 108 -1.67 17.29 -4.23
C GLY A 108 -2.73 16.71 -3.32
N LYS A 109 -2.65 17.08 -2.04
CA LYS A 109 -3.66 16.74 -1.05
C LYS A 109 -5.03 17.32 -1.46
N ARG A 110 -6.06 16.47 -1.45
CA ARG A 110 -7.47 16.80 -1.75
C ARG A 110 -8.43 16.43 -0.62
N GLY A 111 -7.99 15.58 0.31
CA GLY A 111 -8.78 15.15 1.46
C GLY A 111 -7.92 14.61 2.60
N GLU A 112 -8.57 14.24 3.70
CA GLU A 112 -7.92 13.68 4.90
C GLU A 112 -8.91 12.85 5.75
N ALA A 113 -8.41 11.75 6.32
CA ALA A 113 -9.14 10.97 7.31
C ALA A 113 -8.23 10.45 8.43
N LEU A 114 -8.48 10.89 9.67
CA LEU A 114 -7.78 10.46 10.88
C LEU A 114 -6.26 10.65 10.86
N GLY A 115 -5.79 11.73 10.22
CA GLY A 115 -4.40 12.06 9.98
C GLY A 115 -3.78 11.41 8.74
N ILE A 116 -4.56 10.63 7.98
CA ILE A 116 -4.12 9.98 6.74
C ILE A 116 -4.58 10.86 5.57
N ASP A 117 -3.61 11.34 4.80
CA ASP A 117 -3.89 12.23 3.68
C ASP A 117 -4.42 11.48 2.47
N ILE A 118 -5.30 12.15 1.71
CA ILE A 118 -5.81 11.67 0.42
C ILE A 118 -5.33 12.61 -0.68
N TRP A 119 -4.58 12.06 -1.63
CA TRP A 119 -3.96 12.79 -2.72
C TRP A 119 -4.51 12.37 -4.08
N SER A 120 -4.58 13.32 -4.99
CA SER A 120 -4.92 13.05 -6.39
C SER A 120 -4.46 14.19 -7.28
N TYR A 121 -4.50 13.96 -8.59
CA TYR A 121 -4.51 15.05 -9.55
C TYR A 121 -5.86 15.81 -9.48
N ALA A 122 -5.86 17.08 -9.91
CA ALA A 122 -7.05 17.93 -9.87
C ALA A 122 -8.21 17.44 -10.76
N CYS A 123 -7.93 16.60 -11.76
CA CYS A 123 -8.94 16.04 -12.65
C CYS A 123 -9.81 14.92 -12.03
N VAL A 124 -9.45 14.40 -10.85
CA VAL A 124 -10.23 13.36 -10.16
C VAL A 124 -11.54 13.92 -9.63
N ASP A 125 -12.63 13.17 -9.75
CA ASP A 125 -13.95 13.58 -9.27
C ASP A 125 -13.93 13.79 -7.73
N PRO A 126 -14.28 14.98 -7.23
CA PRO A 126 -14.33 15.25 -5.78
C PRO A 126 -15.25 14.31 -4.99
N ARG A 127 -16.24 13.66 -5.62
CA ARG A 127 -17.05 12.60 -5.01
C ARG A 127 -16.19 11.40 -4.60
N ALA A 128 -15.25 10.99 -5.45
CA ALA A 128 -14.35 9.87 -5.17
C ALA A 128 -13.46 10.18 -3.95
N ILE A 129 -12.95 11.42 -3.83
CA ILE A 129 -12.18 11.86 -2.66
C ILE A 129 -12.99 11.71 -1.37
N ARG A 130 -14.24 12.20 -1.34
CA ARG A 130 -15.11 12.09 -0.15
C ARG A 130 -15.43 10.64 0.20
N ILE A 131 -15.60 9.78 -0.79
CA ILE A 131 -15.83 8.35 -0.57
C ILE A 131 -14.59 7.68 0.02
N ALA A 132 -13.39 8.01 -0.48
CA ALA A 132 -12.14 7.51 0.08
C ALA A 132 -11.96 7.97 1.55
N GLU A 133 -12.22 9.26 1.86
CA GLU A 133 -12.20 9.78 3.25
C GLU A 133 -13.14 8.99 4.15
N HIS A 134 -14.36 8.75 3.67
CA HIS A 134 -15.38 8.01 4.41
C HIS A 134 -14.95 6.56 4.64
N ILE A 135 -14.49 5.84 3.62
CA ILE A 135 -14.04 4.45 3.75
C ILE A 135 -12.90 4.34 4.77
N VAL A 136 -11.85 5.16 4.64
CA VAL A 136 -10.70 5.16 5.58
C VAL A 136 -11.17 5.43 7.00
N ARG A 137 -12.02 6.46 7.19
CA ARG A 137 -12.57 6.80 8.51
C ARG A 137 -13.40 5.66 9.09
N ARG A 138 -14.21 4.97 8.28
CA ARG A 138 -15.08 3.88 8.75
C ARG A 138 -14.31 2.60 9.04
N MET A 139 -13.31 2.25 8.22
CA MET A 139 -12.43 1.10 8.48
C MET A 139 -11.69 1.25 9.81
N LEU A 140 -11.22 2.46 10.13
CA LEU A 140 -10.42 2.72 11.33
C LEU A 140 -11.23 3.22 12.53
N ALA A 141 -12.54 3.41 12.40
CA ALA A 141 -13.37 4.01 13.46
C ALA A 141 -13.33 3.25 14.79
N ALA A 142 -13.18 1.92 14.73
CA ALA A 142 -13.07 1.05 15.90
C ALA A 142 -11.66 0.47 16.11
N SER A 143 -10.69 0.88 15.29
CA SER A 143 -9.30 0.45 15.43
C SER A 143 -8.70 0.94 16.76
N PRO A 144 -7.81 0.14 17.38
CA PRO A 144 -6.98 0.64 18.47
C PRO A 144 -6.22 1.92 18.05
N PRO A 145 -6.20 2.98 18.87
CA PRO A 145 -5.59 4.27 18.49
C PRO A 145 -4.09 4.19 18.14
N ASP A 146 -3.37 3.19 18.66
CA ASP A 146 -1.97 2.96 18.35
C ASP A 146 -1.74 2.45 16.92
N VAL A 147 -2.68 1.69 16.34
CA VAL A 147 -2.65 1.28 14.93
C VAL A 147 -2.66 2.53 14.04
N VAL A 148 -3.64 3.41 14.25
CA VAL A 148 -3.80 4.65 13.47
C VAL A 148 -2.58 5.57 13.65
N ARG A 149 -2.09 5.74 14.89
CA ARG A 149 -0.88 6.53 15.15
C ARG A 149 0.35 6.02 14.42
N ARG A 150 0.54 4.69 14.33
CA ARG A 150 1.66 4.11 13.56
C ARG A 150 1.52 4.38 12.07
N MET A 151 0.30 4.26 11.52
CA MET A 151 0.03 4.58 10.11
C MET A 151 0.38 6.04 9.80
N VAL A 152 -0.12 6.98 10.60
CA VAL A 152 0.17 8.42 10.42
C VAL A 152 1.66 8.72 10.59
N ALA A 153 2.30 8.20 11.65
CA ALA A 153 3.71 8.46 11.94
C ALA A 153 4.66 7.90 10.85
N ARG A 154 4.22 6.90 10.10
CA ARG A 154 4.97 6.28 9.00
C ARG A 154 4.54 6.80 7.62
N GLY A 155 3.69 7.82 7.57
CA GLY A 155 3.31 8.49 6.32
C GLY A 155 2.34 7.70 5.45
N ALA A 156 1.48 6.85 6.04
CA ALA A 156 0.40 6.21 5.30
C ALA A 156 -0.43 7.26 4.53
N LEU A 157 -0.69 6.98 3.25
CA LEU A 157 -1.35 7.90 2.32
C LEU A 157 -2.27 7.12 1.40
N VAL A 158 -3.39 7.72 1.00
CA VAL A 158 -4.26 7.18 -0.06
C VAL A 158 -4.16 8.06 -1.30
N ALA A 159 -3.83 7.46 -2.45
CA ALA A 159 -3.83 8.10 -3.74
C ALA A 159 -5.02 7.65 -4.59
N VAL A 160 -5.81 8.59 -5.10
CA VAL A 160 -6.90 8.27 -6.03
C VAL A 160 -6.42 8.46 -7.45
N ILE A 161 -6.54 7.40 -8.25
CA ILE A 161 -6.12 7.38 -9.65
C ILE A 161 -7.32 7.77 -10.52
N GLY A 162 -7.18 8.77 -11.38
CA GLY A 162 -8.25 9.20 -12.30
C GLY A 162 -8.51 8.21 -13.44
N ARG A 163 -9.71 8.26 -14.04
CA ARG A 163 -10.18 7.32 -15.09
C ARG A 163 -9.29 7.29 -16.33
N LYS A 164 -8.66 8.42 -16.67
CA LYS A 164 -7.77 8.58 -17.83
C LYS A 164 -6.29 8.45 -17.47
N GLN A 165 -6.00 7.97 -16.26
CA GLN A 165 -4.67 7.74 -15.73
C GLN A 165 -4.43 6.24 -15.58
N VAL A 166 -3.18 5.84 -15.44
CA VAL A 166 -2.76 4.50 -15.07
C VAL A 166 -2.05 4.51 -13.71
N THR A 167 -1.80 3.34 -13.14
CA THR A 167 -1.27 3.21 -11.78
C THR A 167 0.09 3.90 -11.61
N THR A 168 0.98 3.78 -12.60
CA THR A 168 2.29 4.43 -12.56
C THR A 168 2.26 5.92 -12.93
N ASP A 169 1.09 6.54 -13.14
CA ASP A 169 0.96 8.01 -13.22
C ASP A 169 0.92 8.65 -11.81
N ILE A 170 0.62 7.87 -10.78
CA ILE A 170 0.77 8.30 -9.38
C ILE A 170 2.26 8.44 -9.09
N PRO A 171 2.74 9.61 -8.60
CA PRO A 171 4.17 9.84 -8.38
C PRO A 171 4.84 8.79 -7.50
N ALA A 172 4.18 8.35 -6.43
CA ALA A 172 4.66 7.30 -5.53
C ALA A 172 4.82 5.92 -6.19
N HIS A 173 4.24 5.72 -7.37
CA HIS A 173 4.25 4.47 -8.14
C HIS A 173 5.06 4.57 -9.45
N ALA A 174 5.59 5.76 -9.77
CA ALA A 174 6.30 6.01 -11.02
C ALA A 174 7.55 5.12 -11.20
N PHE A 175 8.14 4.63 -10.10
CA PHE A 175 9.27 3.70 -10.11
C PHE A 175 8.93 2.32 -10.70
N MET A 176 7.65 1.95 -10.82
CA MET A 176 7.26 0.68 -11.43
C MET A 176 7.22 0.75 -12.96
N ARG A 177 7.22 1.95 -13.53
CA ARG A 177 7.18 2.13 -14.99
C ARG A 177 8.40 1.50 -15.65
N TRP A 178 8.24 0.84 -16.80
CA TRP A 178 9.33 0.13 -17.50
C TRP A 178 10.00 -1.00 -16.71
N SER A 179 9.37 -1.48 -15.63
CA SER A 179 9.80 -2.72 -15.00
C SER A 179 9.53 -3.90 -15.94
N GLU A 180 10.46 -4.86 -15.98
CA GLU A 180 10.33 -6.10 -16.76
C GLU A 180 10.47 -7.33 -15.86
N GLY A 181 9.86 -8.43 -16.29
CA GLY A 181 9.79 -9.70 -15.54
C GLY A 181 8.71 -9.72 -14.44
N GLY A 182 8.12 -8.56 -14.13
CA GLY A 182 6.94 -8.45 -13.28
C GLY A 182 5.63 -8.38 -14.06
N ARG A 183 4.52 -8.32 -13.31
CA ARG A 183 3.20 -7.99 -13.85
C ARG A 183 3.21 -6.58 -14.46
N ASP A 184 2.54 -6.41 -15.61
CA ASP A 184 2.28 -5.09 -16.16
C ASP A 184 1.22 -4.36 -15.31
N THR A 185 1.69 -3.56 -14.36
CA THR A 185 0.84 -2.87 -13.39
C THR A 185 -0.21 -1.96 -14.04
N ASP A 186 0.14 -1.28 -15.14
CA ASP A 186 -0.74 -0.26 -15.74
C ASP A 186 -1.93 -0.87 -16.48
N SER A 187 -1.79 -2.08 -17.03
CA SER A 187 -2.88 -2.76 -17.73
C SER A 187 -3.68 -3.72 -16.84
N THR A 188 -3.12 -4.14 -15.70
CA THR A 188 -3.69 -5.22 -14.88
C THR A 188 -4.31 -4.77 -13.57
N THR A 189 -3.91 -3.63 -13.02
CA THR A 189 -4.42 -3.16 -11.72
C THR A 189 -4.69 -1.67 -11.70
N ARG A 190 -5.66 -1.28 -10.88
CA ARG A 190 -5.97 0.10 -10.49
C ARG A 190 -5.99 0.24 -8.97
N GLY A 191 -5.40 -0.72 -8.25
CA GLY A 191 -5.24 -0.72 -6.80
C GLY A 191 -3.85 -1.23 -6.42
N LEU A 192 -3.24 -0.62 -5.41
CA LEU A 192 -2.00 -1.11 -4.80
C LEU A 192 -1.99 -0.81 -3.30
N GLY A 193 -1.57 -1.77 -2.51
CA GLY A 193 -1.43 -1.63 -1.07
C GLY A 193 -0.18 -0.88 -0.64
N GLY A 194 -0.30 -0.05 0.39
CA GLY A 194 0.85 0.62 0.99
C GLY A 194 1.77 -0.35 1.73
N THR A 195 3.08 -0.16 1.60
CA THR A 195 4.13 -0.88 2.33
C THR A 195 4.88 0.05 3.29
N GLU A 196 5.84 -0.46 4.07
CA GLU A 196 6.70 0.41 4.89
C GLU A 196 7.62 1.29 4.01
N GLU A 197 8.01 0.81 2.83
CA GLU A 197 8.89 1.50 1.89
C GLU A 197 8.14 2.48 0.97
N SER A 198 6.94 2.12 0.54
CA SER A 198 6.04 2.98 -0.23
C SER A 198 4.68 3.02 0.46
N PRO A 199 4.47 3.95 1.42
CA PRO A 199 3.28 3.95 2.27
C PRO A 199 2.00 4.46 1.57
N THR A 200 2.03 4.55 0.23
CA THR A 200 0.90 4.99 -0.59
C THR A 200 0.05 3.78 -0.99
N THR A 201 -1.15 3.69 -0.43
CA THR A 201 -2.23 2.88 -1.00
C THR A 201 -2.86 3.63 -2.17
N SER A 202 -3.19 2.96 -3.26
CA SER A 202 -3.94 3.58 -4.37
C SER A 202 -5.19 2.80 -4.75
N CYS A 203 -6.16 3.51 -5.33
CA CYS A 203 -7.37 2.93 -5.92
C CYS A 203 -7.90 3.83 -7.06
N GLY A 204 -8.57 3.21 -8.04
CA GLY A 204 -9.20 3.94 -9.15
C GLY A 204 -10.48 4.67 -8.71
N GLU A 205 -10.68 5.90 -9.20
CA GLU A 205 -11.90 6.65 -8.90
C GLU A 205 -13.17 5.94 -9.39
N GLU A 206 -13.09 5.16 -10.47
CA GLU A 206 -14.19 4.35 -10.99
C GLU A 206 -14.69 3.30 -9.99
N ASN A 207 -13.78 2.74 -9.18
CA ASN A 207 -14.14 1.79 -8.13
C ASN A 207 -14.79 2.49 -6.95
N LEU A 208 -14.23 3.63 -6.52
CA LEU A 208 -14.82 4.42 -5.43
C LEU A 208 -16.25 4.86 -5.77
N LEU A 209 -16.49 5.27 -7.01
CA LEU A 209 -17.80 5.67 -7.51
C LEU A 209 -18.71 4.49 -7.86
N MET A 210 -18.17 3.27 -8.00
CA MET A 210 -18.86 2.08 -8.54
C MET A 210 -19.49 2.34 -9.92
N GLU A 211 -18.83 3.13 -10.75
CA GLU A 211 -19.32 3.63 -12.05
C GLU A 211 -18.38 3.14 -13.17
N GLU A 212 -18.86 2.26 -14.06
CA GLU A 212 -18.11 1.73 -15.22
C GLU A 212 -16.76 1.05 -14.86
N ASP A 213 -16.66 0.49 -13.66
CA ASP A 213 -15.45 -0.20 -13.23
C ASP A 213 -15.27 -1.57 -13.94
N ARG A 214 -14.31 -1.60 -14.87
CA ARG A 214 -13.94 -2.81 -15.63
C ARG A 214 -13.08 -3.80 -14.84
N PHE A 215 -12.46 -3.35 -13.75
CA PHE A 215 -11.49 -4.12 -12.96
C PHE A 215 -12.16 -4.77 -11.75
N TYR A 216 -12.90 -3.99 -10.95
CA TYR A 216 -13.34 -4.39 -9.62
C TYR A 216 -14.83 -4.14 -9.35
N SER A 217 -15.71 -4.30 -10.36
CA SER A 217 -17.16 -4.07 -10.19
C SER A 217 -17.85 -4.93 -9.11
N SER A 218 -17.23 -6.02 -8.68
CA SER A 218 -17.74 -6.93 -7.65
C SER A 218 -17.25 -6.64 -6.23
N GLU A 219 -16.44 -5.59 -6.04
CA GLU A 219 -15.75 -5.33 -4.78
C GLU A 219 -15.37 -3.86 -4.61
N ASN A 220 -15.05 -3.44 -3.38
CA ASN A 220 -14.34 -2.19 -3.15
C ASN A 220 -12.86 -2.48 -2.98
N ILE A 221 -12.05 -2.09 -3.96
CA ILE A 221 -10.62 -2.38 -3.97
C ILE A 221 -9.87 -1.56 -2.91
N LEU A 222 -10.34 -0.34 -2.58
CA LEU A 222 -9.70 0.44 -1.52
C LEU A 222 -9.73 -0.29 -0.17
N VAL A 223 -10.80 -1.02 0.16
CA VAL A 223 -10.86 -1.82 1.41
C VAL A 223 -9.76 -2.90 1.44
N HIS A 224 -9.51 -3.55 0.30
CA HIS A 224 -8.44 -4.55 0.16
C HIS A 224 -7.05 -3.90 0.30
N GLU A 225 -6.77 -2.89 -0.52
CA GLU A 225 -5.45 -2.27 -0.64
C GLU A 225 -5.09 -1.44 0.61
N PHE A 226 -6.08 -0.84 1.25
CA PHE A 226 -5.87 -0.20 2.54
C PHE A 226 -5.71 -1.24 3.67
N GLY A 227 -6.28 -2.44 3.50
CA GLY A 227 -6.01 -3.59 4.35
C GLY A 227 -4.53 -3.96 4.37
N HIS A 228 -3.87 -3.99 3.22
CA HIS A 228 -2.41 -4.14 3.14
C HIS A 228 -1.68 -3.05 3.93
N ALA A 229 -2.03 -1.78 3.75
CA ALA A 229 -1.40 -0.67 4.50
C ALA A 229 -1.60 -0.81 6.02
N VAL A 230 -2.77 -1.26 6.47
CA VAL A 230 -3.01 -1.51 7.90
C VAL A 230 -2.09 -2.62 8.42
N MET A 231 -1.94 -3.73 7.70
CA MET A 231 -1.01 -4.80 8.08
C MET A 231 0.45 -4.34 8.06
N ASN A 232 0.87 -3.72 6.96
CA ASN A 232 2.28 -3.41 6.73
C ASN A 232 2.74 -2.23 7.59
N ILE A 233 1.91 -1.21 7.75
CA ILE A 233 2.29 0.05 8.40
C ILE A 233 1.69 0.17 9.81
N GLY A 234 0.44 -0.26 9.99
CA GLY A 234 -0.32 -0.09 11.23
C GLY A 234 -0.10 -1.18 12.28
N LEU A 235 0.17 -2.42 11.90
CA LEU A 235 0.39 -3.53 12.83
C LEU A 235 1.85 -3.68 13.25
N THR A 236 2.07 -4.34 14.39
CA THR A 236 3.44 -4.59 14.89
C THR A 236 4.09 -5.78 14.18
N PRO A 237 5.43 -5.93 14.24
CA PRO A 237 6.10 -7.12 13.71
C PRO A 237 5.57 -8.44 14.29
N GLU A 238 5.19 -8.45 15.57
CA GLU A 238 4.60 -9.61 16.25
C GLU A 238 3.23 -9.97 15.67
N ASP A 239 2.40 -8.96 15.38
CA ASP A 239 1.10 -9.16 14.74
C ASP A 239 1.25 -9.74 13.33
N ARG A 240 2.17 -9.19 12.54
CA ARG A 240 2.48 -9.72 11.19
C ARG A 240 3.02 -11.14 11.25
N ALA A 241 3.85 -11.46 12.25
CA ALA A 241 4.34 -12.83 12.47
C ALA A 241 3.20 -13.79 12.85
N ALA A 242 2.22 -13.33 13.64
CA ALA A 242 1.03 -14.11 13.97
C ALA A 242 0.15 -14.37 12.74
N ILE A 243 -0.08 -13.36 11.89
CA ILE A 243 -0.81 -13.50 10.61
C ILE A 243 -0.11 -14.52 9.71
N ARG A 244 1.21 -14.41 9.55
CA ARG A 244 1.99 -15.40 8.77
C ARG A 244 1.82 -16.81 9.30
N LYS A 245 1.84 -17.00 10.62
CA LYS A 245 1.63 -18.33 11.23
C LYS A 245 0.24 -18.88 10.94
N LEU A 246 -0.79 -18.02 10.98
CA LEU A 246 -2.17 -18.40 10.65
C LEU A 246 -2.29 -18.77 9.16
N TYR A 247 -1.75 -17.95 8.26
CA TYR A 247 -1.67 -18.24 6.84
C TYR A 247 -1.04 -19.62 6.59
N GLN A 248 0.13 -19.89 7.17
CA GLN A 248 0.79 -21.17 7.01
C GLN A 248 -0.09 -22.32 7.53
N ALA A 249 -0.74 -22.18 8.68
CA ALA A 249 -1.65 -23.21 9.18
C ALA A 249 -2.86 -23.44 8.24
N ALA A 250 -3.46 -22.37 7.71
CA ALA A 250 -4.56 -22.43 6.75
C ALA A 250 -4.15 -23.14 5.45
N TYR A 251 -2.97 -22.81 4.92
CA TYR A 251 -2.41 -23.42 3.71
C TYR A 251 -2.13 -24.92 3.88
N HIS A 252 -1.51 -25.32 5.00
CA HIS A 252 -1.16 -26.72 5.26
C HIS A 252 -2.40 -27.59 5.56
N SER A 253 -3.42 -27.02 6.21
CA SER A 253 -4.66 -27.74 6.51
C SER A 253 -5.65 -27.78 5.34
N GLY A 254 -5.43 -26.99 4.29
CA GLY A 254 -6.38 -26.85 3.19
C GLY A 254 -7.68 -26.14 3.60
N LEU A 255 -7.59 -25.18 4.53
CA LEU A 255 -8.74 -24.42 5.02
C LEU A 255 -9.45 -23.64 3.90
N TYR A 256 -8.67 -23.25 2.90
CA TYR A 256 -9.08 -22.64 1.64
C TYR A 256 -8.52 -23.45 0.49
N ASP A 257 -9.10 -23.30 -0.70
CA ASP A 257 -8.57 -23.91 -1.91
C ASP A 257 -7.19 -23.29 -2.21
N LYS A 258 -6.17 -24.13 -2.43
CA LYS A 258 -4.79 -23.64 -2.62
C LYS A 258 -4.59 -22.75 -3.85
N GLY A 259 -5.48 -22.87 -4.84
CA GLY A 259 -5.49 -22.01 -6.03
C GLY A 259 -6.35 -20.76 -5.88
N ALA A 260 -7.05 -20.59 -4.75
CA ALA A 260 -7.79 -19.36 -4.47
C ALA A 260 -6.80 -18.25 -4.09
N TYR A 261 -7.11 -17.03 -4.51
CA TYR A 261 -6.22 -15.88 -4.35
C TYR A 261 -5.85 -15.56 -2.90
N ILE A 262 -6.77 -15.79 -1.96
CA ILE A 262 -6.52 -15.69 -0.51
C ILE A 262 -5.35 -16.57 -0.03
N MET A 263 -4.97 -17.61 -0.79
CA MET A 263 -3.86 -18.51 -0.49
C MET A 263 -2.60 -18.24 -1.32
N GLU A 264 -2.52 -17.13 -2.06
CA GLU A 264 -1.31 -16.78 -2.82
C GLU A 264 -0.13 -16.51 -1.87
N ASN A 265 -0.35 -15.70 -0.84
CA ASN A 265 0.64 -15.36 0.19
C ASN A 265 -0.03 -14.83 1.47
N GLU A 266 0.75 -14.54 2.52
CA GLU A 266 0.20 -14.06 3.80
C GLU A 266 -0.44 -12.67 3.74
N GLU A 267 -0.06 -11.83 2.79
CA GLU A 267 -0.60 -10.48 2.64
C GLU A 267 -1.99 -10.54 1.98
N GLU A 268 -2.16 -11.37 0.96
CA GLU A 268 -3.46 -11.63 0.31
C GLU A 268 -4.43 -12.34 1.26
N TYR A 269 -3.92 -13.29 2.06
CA TYR A 269 -4.67 -13.90 3.14
C TYR A 269 -5.28 -12.86 4.09
N TRP A 270 -4.51 -11.81 4.41
CA TRP A 270 -4.97 -10.71 5.23
C TRP A 270 -5.93 -9.76 4.48
N ALA A 271 -5.62 -9.37 3.25
CA ALA A 271 -6.37 -8.37 2.51
C ALA A 271 -7.77 -8.88 2.09
N GLU A 272 -7.87 -10.12 1.60
CA GLU A 272 -9.14 -10.79 1.33
C GLU A 272 -9.95 -11.01 2.62
N GLY A 273 -9.26 -11.36 3.72
CA GLY A 273 -9.88 -11.40 5.04
C GLY A 273 -10.42 -10.04 5.50
N THR A 274 -9.73 -8.95 5.17
CA THR A 274 -10.17 -7.57 5.43
C THR A 274 -11.41 -7.23 4.63
N GLN A 275 -11.47 -7.58 3.33
CA GLN A 275 -12.68 -7.40 2.53
C GLN A 275 -13.85 -8.19 3.10
N ALA A 276 -13.64 -9.45 3.48
CA ALA A 276 -14.68 -10.23 4.14
C ALA A 276 -15.10 -9.59 5.47
N TRP A 277 -14.18 -9.06 6.27
CA TRP A 277 -14.50 -8.40 7.55
C TRP A 277 -15.43 -7.19 7.39
N PHE A 278 -15.38 -6.48 6.27
CA PHE A 278 -16.22 -5.33 5.97
C PHE A 278 -17.32 -5.61 4.95
N ASP A 279 -17.52 -6.87 4.55
CA ASP A 279 -18.45 -7.32 3.50
C ASP A 279 -18.26 -6.55 2.16
N ALA A 280 -17.00 -6.23 1.84
CA ALA A 280 -16.63 -5.34 0.74
C ALA A 280 -16.43 -6.08 -0.62
N THR A 281 -16.89 -7.32 -0.74
CA THR A 281 -16.83 -8.10 -1.98
C THR A 281 -17.99 -9.10 -2.06
N ILE A 282 -18.52 -9.33 -3.26
CA ILE A 282 -19.44 -10.46 -3.53
C ILE A 282 -18.73 -11.66 -4.13
N ARG A 283 -17.43 -11.56 -4.42
CA ARG A 283 -16.65 -12.64 -5.02
C ARG A 283 -16.55 -13.83 -4.09
N THR A 284 -16.49 -15.01 -4.68
CA THR A 284 -16.33 -16.28 -3.95
C THR A 284 -15.19 -17.12 -4.52
N ASP A 285 -14.77 -16.83 -5.75
CA ASP A 285 -13.70 -17.49 -6.49
C ASP A 285 -12.32 -17.23 -5.87
N VAL A 286 -12.13 -16.09 -5.21
CA VAL A 286 -10.85 -15.70 -4.59
C VAL A 286 -10.69 -16.13 -3.14
N THR A 287 -11.79 -16.46 -2.45
CA THR A 287 -11.79 -16.71 -1.00
C THR A 287 -12.42 -18.04 -0.59
N SER A 288 -12.62 -18.96 -1.53
CA SER A 288 -13.37 -20.21 -1.30
C SER A 288 -14.73 -19.96 -0.63
N GLY A 289 -15.41 -18.91 -1.07
CA GLY A 289 -16.74 -18.50 -0.59
C GLY A 289 -16.78 -17.63 0.67
N VAL A 290 -15.65 -17.25 1.26
CA VAL A 290 -15.58 -16.39 2.46
C VAL A 290 -15.55 -14.92 2.06
N ASN A 291 -16.73 -14.29 2.00
CA ASN A 291 -16.88 -12.89 1.58
C ASN A 291 -17.68 -12.02 2.55
N THR A 292 -17.99 -12.53 3.74
CA THR A 292 -18.61 -11.75 4.82
C THR A 292 -17.94 -12.01 6.16
N ARG A 293 -18.12 -11.10 7.11
CA ARG A 293 -17.53 -11.21 8.45
C ARG A 293 -17.98 -12.48 9.16
N GLU A 294 -19.24 -12.85 9.01
CA GLU A 294 -19.85 -14.00 9.66
C GLU A 294 -19.24 -15.30 9.11
N LYS A 295 -19.06 -15.38 7.78
CA LYS A 295 -18.37 -16.50 7.15
C LYS A 295 -16.91 -16.59 7.57
N LEU A 296 -16.22 -15.45 7.69
CA LEU A 296 -14.84 -15.42 8.15
C LEU A 296 -14.72 -15.92 9.59
N ARG A 297 -15.59 -15.46 10.50
CA ARG A 297 -15.63 -15.94 11.90
C ARG A 297 -15.87 -17.45 12.00
N LEU A 298 -16.73 -17.98 11.16
CA LEU A 298 -17.06 -19.40 11.16
C LEU A 298 -15.93 -20.25 10.58
N ARG A 299 -15.37 -19.86 9.44
CA ARG A 299 -14.35 -20.65 8.72
C ARG A 299 -12.96 -20.46 9.30
N ASP A 300 -12.56 -19.22 9.55
CA ASP A 300 -11.24 -18.86 10.05
C ASP A 300 -11.33 -17.93 11.28
N PRO A 301 -11.67 -18.50 12.45
CA PRO A 301 -11.73 -17.73 13.69
C PRO A 301 -10.36 -17.18 14.11
N GLY A 302 -9.25 -17.73 13.59
CA GLY A 302 -7.91 -17.23 13.84
C GLY A 302 -7.70 -15.89 13.16
N LEU A 303 -7.95 -15.82 11.86
CA LEU A 303 -7.89 -14.59 11.09
C LEU A 303 -8.90 -13.55 11.60
N ALA A 304 -10.13 -13.98 11.94
CA ALA A 304 -11.13 -13.09 12.51
C ALA A 304 -10.68 -12.40 13.81
N ARG A 305 -9.90 -13.09 14.67
CA ARG A 305 -9.32 -12.44 15.87
C ARG A 305 -8.29 -11.38 15.52
N MET A 306 -7.50 -11.59 14.46
CA MET A 306 -6.57 -10.57 13.98
C MET A 306 -7.30 -9.37 13.38
N MET A 307 -8.45 -9.57 12.73
CA MET A 307 -9.31 -8.46 12.29
C MET A 307 -9.82 -7.63 13.47
N VAL A 308 -10.28 -8.25 14.56
CA VAL A 308 -10.66 -7.53 15.79
C VAL A 308 -9.47 -6.76 16.37
N ARG A 309 -8.26 -7.34 16.32
CA ARG A 309 -7.05 -6.68 16.80
C ARG A 309 -6.68 -5.45 15.98
N ALA A 310 -6.89 -5.46 14.67
CA ALA A 310 -6.57 -4.32 13.79
C ALA A 310 -7.68 -3.27 13.72
N TYR A 311 -8.94 -3.71 13.63
CA TYR A 311 -10.10 -2.87 13.30
C TYR A 311 -11.11 -2.72 14.43
N GLY A 312 -10.95 -3.45 15.53
CA GLY A 312 -12.00 -3.63 16.53
C GLY A 312 -13.18 -4.44 16.00
N ASP A 313 -14.26 -4.53 16.78
CA ASP A 313 -15.51 -5.21 16.38
C ASP A 313 -16.64 -4.24 16.03
N GLY A 314 -16.30 -3.14 15.35
CA GLY A 314 -17.28 -2.13 14.94
C GLY A 314 -18.34 -2.69 13.98
N ALA A 315 -19.57 -2.16 14.06
CA ALA A 315 -20.71 -2.68 13.29
C ALA A 315 -20.70 -2.32 11.79
N TRP A 316 -19.76 -1.49 11.32
CA TRP A 316 -19.77 -1.03 9.93
C TRP A 316 -19.56 -2.18 8.94
N ARG A 317 -20.27 -2.09 7.81
CA ARG A 317 -20.15 -2.91 6.61
C ARG A 317 -20.25 -2.00 5.39
N TYR A 318 -19.40 -2.22 4.40
CA TYR A 318 -19.29 -1.37 3.22
C TYR A 318 -20.57 -1.29 2.37
N PRO A 319 -21.36 -2.37 2.15
CA PRO A 319 -22.54 -2.30 1.28
C PRO A 319 -23.58 -1.24 1.64
N HIS A 320 -23.64 -0.82 2.91
CA HIS A 320 -24.53 0.27 3.35
C HIS A 320 -24.14 1.66 2.84
N ASP A 321 -22.87 1.84 2.51
CA ASP A 321 -22.31 3.11 2.06
C ASP A 321 -21.80 3.04 0.60
N SER A 322 -21.96 1.90 -0.08
CA SER A 322 -21.56 1.73 -1.48
C SER A 322 -22.43 2.60 -2.39
N PRO A 323 -21.85 3.42 -3.29
CA PRO A 323 -22.64 4.26 -4.20
C PRO A 323 -23.54 3.48 -5.16
N ALA A 324 -23.17 2.24 -5.47
CA ALA A 324 -23.98 1.33 -6.28
C ALA A 324 -23.79 -0.14 -5.82
N PRO A 325 -24.73 -1.04 -6.15
CA PRO A 325 -24.57 -2.46 -5.88
C PRO A 325 -23.38 -3.07 -6.62
N PHE A 326 -22.71 -4.02 -5.97
CA PHE A 326 -21.68 -4.85 -6.59
C PHE A 326 -22.25 -5.69 -7.74
N ARG A 327 -21.43 -5.93 -8.78
CA ARG A 327 -21.79 -6.71 -9.96
C ARG A 327 -20.67 -7.67 -10.30
N MET A 328 -21.03 -8.93 -10.59
CA MET A 328 -20.05 -9.87 -11.13
C MET A 328 -19.63 -9.41 -12.53
N ARG A 329 -18.33 -9.53 -12.82
CA ARG A 329 -17.78 -9.20 -14.14
C ARG A 329 -18.48 -10.04 -15.22
N GLY A 330 -18.98 -9.36 -16.27
CA GLY A 330 -19.74 -10.00 -17.35
C GLY A 330 -21.23 -10.27 -17.04
N GLY A 331 -21.72 -9.86 -15.86
CA GLY A 331 -23.14 -9.86 -15.55
C GLY A 331 -23.93 -8.81 -16.36
N PRO A 332 -25.27 -8.97 -16.47
CA PRO A 332 -26.11 -8.02 -17.20
C PRO A 332 -26.00 -6.61 -16.61
N GLN A 333 -25.77 -5.62 -17.48
CA GLN A 333 -25.80 -4.21 -17.09
C GLN A 333 -27.26 -3.82 -16.75
N PRO A 334 -27.51 -3.07 -15.67
CA PRO A 334 -28.82 -2.53 -15.42
C PRO A 334 -29.20 -1.58 -16.56
N GLU A 335 -30.45 -1.69 -17.01
CA GLU A 335 -30.98 -0.79 -18.01
C GLU A 335 -30.86 0.67 -17.52
N PRO A 336 -30.54 1.62 -18.41
CA PRO A 336 -30.54 3.03 -18.05
C PRO A 336 -31.89 3.40 -17.43
N PRO A 337 -31.92 4.30 -16.43
CA PRO A 337 -33.17 4.69 -15.78
C PRO A 337 -34.15 5.19 -16.83
N SER A 338 -35.34 4.58 -16.86
CA SER A 338 -36.44 5.03 -17.71
C SER A 338 -36.73 6.52 -17.41
N PRO A 339 -36.95 7.37 -18.43
CA PRO A 339 -37.24 8.80 -18.24
C PRO A 339 -38.50 9.07 -17.39
N ALA A 340 -39.27 8.05 -17.03
CA ALA A 340 -40.41 8.14 -16.13
C ALA A 340 -40.06 8.23 -14.63
N SER A 341 -38.83 7.89 -14.19
CA SER A 341 -38.47 7.92 -12.77
C SER A 341 -37.80 9.23 -12.31
N THR A 342 -37.55 10.17 -13.22
CA THR A 342 -36.87 11.44 -12.93
C THR A 342 -37.80 12.51 -12.32
N SER A 343 -39.11 12.28 -12.22
CA SER A 343 -40.06 13.29 -11.71
C SER A 343 -40.24 13.29 -10.17
N ALA A 344 -39.66 12.32 -9.45
CA ALA A 344 -39.79 12.24 -8.00
C ALA A 344 -38.71 13.03 -7.22
N PHE A 345 -37.63 13.47 -7.87
CA PHE A 345 -36.53 14.21 -7.21
C PHE A 345 -36.59 15.73 -7.38
N THR A 346 -37.55 16.28 -8.14
CA THR A 346 -37.67 17.72 -8.36
C THR A 346 -38.54 18.45 -7.33
N THR A 347 -39.25 17.75 -6.45
CA THR A 347 -40.19 18.39 -5.51
C THR A 347 -39.57 18.73 -4.15
N ALA A 348 -38.44 18.13 -3.76
CA ALA A 348 -37.78 18.43 -2.49
C ALA A 348 -36.92 19.72 -2.54
N ALA A 349 -36.34 20.06 -3.69
CA ALA A 349 -35.53 21.27 -3.86
C ALA A 349 -36.37 22.55 -4.00
N ALA A 350 -37.62 22.45 -4.47
CA ALA A 350 -38.51 23.60 -4.65
C ALA A 350 -39.17 24.08 -3.35
N ILE A 351 -39.34 23.21 -2.35
CA ILE A 351 -39.99 23.56 -1.07
C ILE A 351 -39.01 24.28 -0.12
N ALA A 352 -37.70 24.03 -0.22
CA ALA A 352 -36.69 24.71 0.58
C ALA A 352 -36.43 26.17 0.14
N ALA A 353 -36.70 26.51 -1.14
CA ALA A 353 -36.45 27.85 -1.68
C ALA A 353 -37.62 28.84 -1.46
N ALA A 354 -38.82 28.37 -1.10
CA ALA A 354 -40.00 29.21 -0.88
C ALA A 354 -40.19 29.65 0.60
N ALA A 355 -39.48 29.04 1.55
CA ALA A 355 -39.61 29.34 2.98
C ALA A 355 -38.67 30.45 3.49
N ALA A 356 -37.77 30.96 2.65
CA ALA A 356 -36.73 31.92 3.06
C ALA A 356 -36.99 33.38 2.65
N THR A 357 -38.14 33.71 2.05
CA THR A 357 -38.39 35.04 1.46
C THR A 357 -39.58 35.84 2.02
N HIS A 358 -40.26 35.38 3.07
CA HIS A 358 -41.30 36.20 3.72
C HIS A 358 -41.26 36.13 5.25
N ALA A 359 -40.43 36.97 5.86
CA ALA A 359 -40.64 37.46 7.21
C ALA A 359 -39.98 38.83 7.41
N SER A 360 -40.74 39.90 7.17
CA SER A 360 -40.53 41.23 7.77
C SER A 360 -41.89 41.92 7.83
N PRO A 361 -42.23 42.49 8.98
CA PRO A 361 -42.69 43.87 8.94
C PRO A 361 -41.94 44.76 9.93
N SER A 362 -41.60 45.94 9.43
CA SER A 362 -41.19 47.09 10.22
C SER A 362 -42.30 47.53 11.18
N LEU A 363 -41.93 47.95 12.39
CA LEU A 363 -42.62 49.05 13.05
C LEU A 363 -41.64 49.88 13.90
N VAL A 364 -41.67 51.17 13.62
CA VAL A 364 -40.88 52.24 14.25
C VAL A 364 -41.61 52.75 15.49
N GLY A 365 -40.86 52.89 16.58
CA GLY A 365 -40.96 53.99 17.54
C GLY A 365 -42.05 53.94 18.61
N LEU A 366 -41.65 53.84 19.87
CA LEU A 366 -41.88 54.89 20.90
C LEU A 366 -41.21 54.50 22.25
N THR A 367 -40.24 55.34 22.63
CA THR A 367 -39.92 55.86 23.98
C THR A 367 -39.70 54.96 25.22
N GLU A 368 -38.52 55.21 25.81
CA GLU A 368 -38.16 55.38 27.24
C GLU A 368 -37.55 54.22 28.08
N ARG A 369 -36.30 54.54 28.52
CA ARG A 369 -35.67 54.38 29.85
C ARG A 369 -35.02 53.05 30.27
N SER A 370 -33.68 53.13 30.36
CA SER A 370 -32.82 52.89 31.55
C SER A 370 -31.82 51.72 31.53
N GLY A 371 -30.56 52.07 31.82
CA GLY A 371 -29.47 51.21 32.35
C GLY A 371 -28.53 50.63 31.29
N ALA A 372 -27.40 51.27 30.93
CA ALA A 372 -26.07 51.17 31.59
C ALA A 372 -25.63 49.69 31.78
N LEU A 373 -24.55 49.15 31.21
CA LEU A 373 -23.14 49.56 31.12
C LEU A 373 -22.49 48.78 29.94
N ALA A 374 -21.91 49.43 28.93
CA ALA A 374 -20.49 49.77 28.79
C ALA A 374 -19.50 48.57 28.78
N SER A 375 -19.05 48.18 27.57
CA SER A 375 -17.65 47.78 27.32
C SER A 375 -17.27 48.10 25.87
N SER A 376 -16.44 49.15 25.75
CA SER A 376 -15.82 49.61 24.51
C SER A 376 -14.59 48.76 24.18
N SER A 377 -14.51 48.38 22.91
CA SER A 377 -13.28 48.07 22.18
C SER A 377 -12.30 49.24 22.20
N VAL A 378 -10.99 48.99 22.17
CA VAL A 378 -10.09 49.34 21.05
C VAL A 378 -8.64 48.89 21.28
N ASN A 379 -8.10 48.27 20.22
CA ASN A 379 -6.75 48.36 19.64
C ASN A 379 -5.63 49.12 20.40
N ALA A 380 -4.42 48.53 20.47
CA ALA A 380 -3.34 48.79 19.50
C ALA A 380 -1.94 48.34 19.99
N ALA A 381 -1.24 47.64 19.10
CA ALA A 381 0.18 47.74 18.72
C ALA A 381 1.32 47.92 19.77
N SER A 382 2.25 46.95 19.68
CA SER A 382 3.73 47.05 19.62
C SER A 382 4.52 47.77 20.72
N THR A 383 5.45 47.07 21.37
CA THR A 383 6.92 47.18 21.14
C THR A 383 7.73 46.30 22.11
N SER A 384 8.96 46.02 21.68
CA SER A 384 10.08 45.22 22.20
C SER A 384 10.44 45.32 23.70
N ALA A 385 10.95 44.21 24.26
CA ALA A 385 12.21 44.19 25.04
C ALA A 385 12.71 42.76 25.25
N ALA A 386 14.01 42.55 25.01
CA ALA A 386 14.75 41.35 25.37
C ALA A 386 15.10 41.35 26.88
N ALA A 387 15.07 40.17 27.50
CA ALA A 387 15.84 39.89 28.71
C ALA A 387 16.09 38.37 28.83
N SER A 388 17.38 38.04 28.75
CA SER A 388 18.06 36.82 29.15
C SER A 388 17.86 36.46 30.63
N LEU A 389 18.12 35.18 30.96
CA LEU A 389 18.47 34.52 32.24
C LEU A 389 17.66 33.21 32.32
N SER A 390 18.11 32.06 32.78
CA SER A 390 19.40 31.41 33.01
C SER A 390 19.03 29.95 33.31
N ALA A 391 19.90 29.01 32.92
CA ALA A 391 19.84 27.63 33.38
C ALA A 391 20.03 27.51 34.91
N PRO A 392 19.68 26.36 35.50
CA PRO A 392 20.75 25.62 36.16
C PRO A 392 20.77 24.15 35.74
N GLY A 393 21.99 23.65 35.60
CA GLY A 393 22.27 22.21 35.51
C GLY A 393 22.41 21.57 36.89
N MET A 394 22.40 20.24 36.91
CA MET A 394 23.08 19.43 37.92
C MET A 394 23.43 18.05 37.31
N GLU A 395 24.73 17.85 37.13
CA GLU A 395 25.47 16.59 37.34
C GLU A 395 25.14 16.00 38.72
N ALA A 396 25.36 14.74 39.11
CA ALA A 396 25.95 13.52 38.58
C ALA A 396 25.45 12.38 39.50
N THR A 397 25.63 11.10 39.13
CA THR A 397 26.46 10.12 39.90
C THR A 397 26.31 8.71 39.32
N MET A 398 27.47 8.12 39.00
CA MET A 398 27.67 6.68 38.93
C MET A 398 27.43 6.04 40.30
N GLU A 399 26.87 4.83 40.32
CA GLU A 399 27.26 3.84 41.31
C GLU A 399 27.28 2.43 40.69
N ARG A 400 28.46 1.79 40.79
CA ARG A 400 28.66 0.36 40.57
C ARG A 400 28.41 -0.35 41.90
N SER A 401 27.82 -1.54 41.85
CA SER A 401 28.18 -2.59 42.79
C SER A 401 28.18 -3.97 42.11
N ARG A 402 29.23 -4.72 42.45
CA ARG A 402 29.62 -6.06 42.00
C ARG A 402 29.17 -7.12 43.02
N VAL A 403 29.40 -8.37 42.61
CA VAL A 403 29.64 -9.62 43.39
C VAL A 403 28.37 -10.45 43.63
N GLY A 404 28.28 -11.76 43.35
CA GLY A 404 29.20 -12.83 42.90
C GLY A 404 28.34 -13.95 42.24
N GLY A 405 28.80 -15.04 41.63
CA GLY A 405 30.00 -15.86 41.80
C GLY A 405 29.56 -17.32 42.10
N CYS A 406 30.11 -18.30 41.35
CA CYS A 406 29.88 -19.77 41.34
C CYS A 406 28.68 -20.29 40.54
N GLY A 407 28.75 -21.33 39.70
CA GLY A 407 29.84 -22.24 39.34
C GLY A 407 29.27 -23.64 39.01
N SER A 408 29.71 -24.23 37.89
CA SER A 408 29.64 -25.67 37.52
C SER A 408 28.22 -26.27 37.33
N GLY A 409 27.92 -27.23 36.44
CA GLY A 409 28.67 -28.05 35.51
C GLY A 409 27.68 -29.07 34.89
N CYS A 410 27.97 -29.51 33.68
CA CYS A 410 27.55 -30.72 32.95
C CYS A 410 26.27 -31.48 33.36
N LEU A 411 25.41 -31.80 32.38
CA LEU A 411 25.18 -33.18 31.88
C LEU A 411 24.04 -33.21 30.84
N ALA A 412 24.34 -33.81 29.69
CA ALA A 412 23.36 -34.30 28.72
C ALA A 412 22.75 -35.63 29.21
N PRO A 413 21.59 -36.02 28.68
CA PRO A 413 21.50 -37.21 27.81
C PRO A 413 20.62 -36.91 26.57
N GLY A 414 20.78 -37.50 25.38
CA GLY A 414 21.21 -38.84 25.01
C GLY A 414 19.98 -39.70 24.70
N MET A 415 19.77 -40.08 23.42
CA MET A 415 19.02 -41.23 22.83
C MET A 415 18.28 -40.84 21.51
N PRO A 416 18.07 -41.77 20.56
CA PRO A 416 19.09 -42.50 19.80
C PRO A 416 18.87 -42.47 18.28
N SER A 417 19.86 -42.96 17.54
CA SER A 417 19.80 -43.28 16.11
C SER A 417 19.08 -44.62 15.87
N LEU A 418 18.45 -44.77 14.71
CA LEU A 418 18.20 -46.07 14.10
C LEU A 418 18.56 -46.01 12.61
N SER A 419 19.39 -46.97 12.23
CA SER A 419 19.89 -47.24 10.88
C SER A 419 19.03 -48.32 10.21
N ALA A 420 19.27 -48.46 8.90
CA ALA A 420 18.58 -49.22 7.87
C ALA A 420 18.36 -50.74 8.09
N CYS A 421 17.45 -51.32 7.30
CA CYS A 421 17.60 -52.57 6.51
C CYS A 421 16.40 -52.70 5.52
N LEU A 422 16.65 -52.77 4.19
CA LEU A 422 16.56 -53.95 3.28
C LEU A 422 15.10 -54.39 2.96
N SER A 423 14.63 -54.82 1.78
CA SER A 423 15.13 -55.05 0.41
C SER A 423 13.94 -55.53 -0.46
N GLY A 424 14.06 -55.45 -1.80
CA GLY A 424 13.30 -56.24 -2.79
C GLY A 424 12.11 -55.49 -3.42
N GLY A 425 11.95 -55.33 -4.74
CA GLY A 425 12.43 -56.09 -5.89
C GLY A 425 11.20 -56.63 -6.66
N GLY A 426 11.00 -56.23 -7.92
CA GLY A 426 9.94 -56.81 -8.76
C GLY A 426 9.52 -55.96 -9.96
N ASP A 427 10.09 -56.29 -11.12
CA ASP A 427 9.85 -55.78 -12.47
C ASP A 427 8.49 -56.17 -13.11
N GLY A 428 8.13 -55.42 -14.16
CA GLY A 428 7.40 -55.89 -15.35
C GLY A 428 5.89 -55.67 -15.35
N GLY A 429 5.21 -55.16 -16.38
CA GLY A 429 5.59 -54.84 -17.76
C GLY A 429 4.38 -55.05 -18.68
N GLY A 430 4.08 -54.06 -19.54
CA GLY A 430 3.49 -54.24 -20.88
C GLY A 430 1.99 -54.51 -21.05
N GLY A 431 1.33 -53.71 -21.91
CA GLY A 431 0.02 -54.05 -22.46
C GLY A 431 -0.68 -52.91 -23.21
N LEU A 432 -0.32 -52.73 -24.49
CA LEU A 432 -0.92 -51.82 -25.47
C LEU A 432 -2.38 -52.17 -25.81
N SER A 433 -3.23 -51.15 -26.09
CA SER A 433 -4.14 -51.19 -27.24
C SER A 433 -4.56 -49.77 -27.66
N SER A 434 -4.47 -49.53 -28.97
CA SER A 434 -4.87 -48.34 -29.71
C SER A 434 -6.34 -48.41 -30.12
N CYS A 435 -7.00 -47.25 -30.27
CA CYS A 435 -7.75 -46.84 -31.49
C CYS A 435 -8.54 -45.53 -31.26
N GLY A 436 -8.52 -44.64 -32.26
CA GLY A 436 -9.60 -43.68 -32.53
C GLY A 436 -9.27 -42.20 -32.34
N GLY A 437 -8.80 -41.54 -33.40
CA GLY A 437 -8.67 -40.08 -33.48
C GLY A 437 -9.95 -39.39 -33.99
N GLY A 438 -10.15 -38.15 -33.55
CA GLY A 438 -11.16 -37.19 -34.03
C GLY A 438 -11.17 -35.95 -33.12
N PRO A 439 -11.15 -34.71 -33.64
CA PRO A 439 -10.61 -33.56 -32.90
C PRO A 439 -11.66 -32.89 -32.01
N LEU A 440 -11.31 -32.67 -30.75
CA LEU A 440 -12.00 -31.73 -29.88
C LEU A 440 -11.10 -30.49 -29.73
N THR A 441 -11.60 -29.37 -30.23
CA THR A 441 -11.06 -28.03 -29.98
C THR A 441 -11.17 -27.71 -28.48
N PRO A 442 -10.08 -27.42 -27.75
CA PRO A 442 -10.20 -26.86 -26.42
C PRO A 442 -10.43 -25.35 -26.53
N SER A 443 -11.60 -24.93 -26.07
CA SER A 443 -11.89 -23.54 -25.70
C SER A 443 -10.85 -23.09 -24.67
N VAL A 444 -10.06 -22.07 -25.01
CA VAL A 444 -9.10 -21.43 -24.11
C VAL A 444 -9.88 -20.55 -23.15
N ALA A 445 -10.03 -21.02 -21.91
CA ALA A 445 -10.37 -20.14 -20.79
C ALA A 445 -9.14 -19.26 -20.48
N PRO A 446 -9.29 -17.92 -20.37
CA PRO A 446 -8.18 -17.08 -19.92
C PRO A 446 -7.95 -17.35 -18.44
N GLY A 447 -6.73 -17.82 -18.13
CA GLY A 447 -6.31 -18.25 -16.81
C GLY A 447 -6.27 -17.13 -15.77
N CYS A 448 -6.56 -17.51 -14.52
CA CYS A 448 -6.20 -16.76 -13.33
C CYS A 448 -4.71 -16.42 -13.39
N GLY A 449 -4.40 -15.12 -13.37
CA GLY A 449 -3.04 -14.63 -13.24
C GLY A 449 -2.53 -14.87 -11.83
N THR A 450 -1.50 -15.71 -11.71
CA THR A 450 -0.63 -15.85 -10.54
C THR A 450 -0.12 -14.47 -10.08
N ALA A 451 -0.13 -14.22 -8.78
CA ALA A 451 0.33 -12.99 -8.14
C ALA A 451 1.68 -13.23 -7.47
N LEU A 452 2.74 -13.09 -8.27
CA LEU A 452 4.09 -12.98 -7.74
C LEU A 452 4.28 -11.59 -7.12
N TRP A 453 3.90 -11.43 -5.85
CA TRP A 453 4.28 -10.26 -5.06
C TRP A 453 5.75 -10.37 -4.64
N VAL A 454 6.50 -9.30 -4.91
CA VAL A 454 7.87 -9.13 -4.47
C VAL A 454 7.85 -8.85 -2.97
N ALA A 455 8.12 -9.87 -2.16
CA ALA A 455 8.36 -9.73 -0.74
C ALA A 455 9.67 -8.94 -0.52
N LEU A 456 9.57 -7.63 -0.26
CA LEU A 456 10.66 -6.85 0.32
C LEU A 456 10.74 -7.19 1.82
N ARG A 457 11.77 -7.94 2.23
CA ARG A 457 12.11 -8.14 3.64
C ARG A 457 13.42 -7.42 3.98
N GLY A 458 13.27 -6.28 4.65
CA GLY A 458 14.01 -5.80 5.83
C GLY A 458 15.54 -5.67 5.82
N VAL A 459 16.04 -4.50 6.25
CA VAL A 459 16.75 -4.28 7.54
C VAL A 459 17.11 -2.78 7.75
N LEU A 460 16.65 -2.23 8.89
CA LEU A 460 17.13 -1.08 9.72
C LEU A 460 17.18 0.38 9.18
N VAL A 461 16.14 1.13 9.59
CA VAL A 461 16.06 2.49 10.20
C VAL A 461 17.14 3.54 9.85
N GLY A 462 16.68 4.68 9.31
CA GLY A 462 17.34 5.99 9.37
C GLY A 462 16.34 7.10 9.05
N GLN A 463 16.13 8.03 9.98
CA GLN A 463 15.17 9.14 9.91
C GLN A 463 15.43 10.06 8.71
N ALA A 464 14.38 10.36 7.94
CA ALA A 464 14.42 11.43 6.93
C ALA A 464 14.16 12.79 7.59
N ALA A 465 15.15 13.67 7.52
CA ALA A 465 15.05 15.07 7.89
C ALA A 465 14.09 15.81 6.93
N HIS A 466 13.10 16.50 7.50
CA HIS A 466 12.24 17.42 6.78
C HIS A 466 13.05 18.66 6.37
N SER A 467 13.25 18.87 5.07
CA SER A 467 13.65 20.18 4.53
C SER A 467 12.45 20.80 3.83
N THR A 468 11.89 21.81 4.48
CA THR A 468 10.83 22.67 3.95
C THR A 468 11.43 23.58 2.88
N VAL A 469 11.12 23.34 1.62
CA VAL A 469 11.40 24.32 0.55
C VAL A 469 10.17 25.21 0.40
N LYS A 470 10.26 26.44 0.92
CA LYS A 470 9.36 27.54 0.56
C LYS A 470 9.65 27.91 -0.89
N LEU A 471 8.66 27.73 -1.76
CA LEU A 471 8.62 28.38 -3.07
C LEU A 471 8.11 29.81 -2.89
N MET A 472 8.93 30.79 -3.29
CA MET A 472 8.48 32.09 -3.77
C MET A 472 8.27 32.01 -5.27
#